data_AF-A0A1H5UAF5-F1
#
_entry.id   AF-A0A1H5UAF5-F1
#
_cell.length_a   1.000
_cell.length_b   1.000
_cell.length_c   1.000
_cell.angle_alpha   90.00
_cell.angle_beta   90.00
_cell.angle_gamma   90.00
#
_symmetry.space_group_name_H-M   'P 1'
#
loop_
_entity.id
_entity.type
_entity.pdbx_description
1 polymer ?
#
loop_
_entity_poly.entity_id
_entity_poly.type
_entity_poly.pdbx_seq_one_letter_code
_entity_poly.pdbx_strand_id
1 'polypeptide(L)'
;MSNMKWQNSWQGCVVRGFIVLWIAAVSCSAASQGWTGSPEKRVLETIEIEGISINTPLEMIAEILQARDYTKVNESLYTKQKYADKGRSTISRVEVDDNPVFRQIAYYRGMSGGRNKSPTVRDAPIPDSDVDMAQHLYHSVCMNISEELQNERACDPLTSANIRFGRGQWIQIDDHFSAILTASDTHATVGIRFSRN
;
A
#
# COMPACT_ATOMS: atom_id res chain seq x y z
N MET A 1 -71.24 75.13 2.23
CA MET A 1 -71.04 76.60 2.21
C MET A 1 -69.73 76.91 2.94
N SER A 2 -68.93 77.84 2.38
CA SER A 2 -67.61 78.34 2.83
C SER A 2 -66.40 77.45 2.51
N ASN A 3 -65.73 77.63 1.36
CA ASN A 3 -64.67 78.61 1.00
C ASN A 3 -63.34 78.36 1.76
N MET A 4 -62.29 77.84 1.07
CA MET A 4 -61.17 78.58 0.42
C MET A 4 -60.27 79.29 1.47
N LYS A 5 -58.93 79.28 1.46
CA LYS A 5 -57.89 79.12 0.42
C LYS A 5 -56.51 79.20 1.15
N TRP A 6 -55.47 78.46 0.71
CA TRP A 6 -54.13 78.94 0.26
C TRP A 6 -52.99 78.47 1.19
N GLN A 7 -51.76 78.15 0.78
CA GLN A 7 -51.14 77.74 -0.49
C GLN A 7 -49.65 77.46 -0.20
N ASN A 8 -48.97 76.75 -1.12
CA ASN A 8 -47.51 76.71 -1.37
C ASN A 8 -46.69 75.66 -0.57
N SER A 9 -45.77 74.89 -1.15
CA SER A 9 -45.19 74.91 -2.50
C SER A 9 -44.37 73.63 -2.81
N TRP A 10 -44.45 73.20 -4.07
CA TRP A 10 -43.36 72.76 -4.97
C TRP A 10 -42.69 71.39 -4.71
N GLN A 11 -43.00 70.38 -5.54
CA GLN A 11 -42.41 70.02 -6.87
C GLN A 11 -41.13 69.19 -6.71
N GLY A 12 -41.18 67.86 -6.95
CA GLY A 12 -40.83 67.20 -8.22
C GLY A 12 -39.66 66.22 -7.92
N CYS A 13 -39.42 65.05 -8.51
CA CYS A 13 -39.85 64.34 -9.72
C CYS A 13 -39.71 62.81 -9.43
N VAL A 14 -40.61 61.93 -9.91
CA VAL A 14 -40.42 60.95 -11.03
C VAL A 14 -39.07 60.20 -10.96
N VAL A 15 -38.97 58.86 -10.86
CA VAL A 15 -39.17 57.79 -11.87
C VAL A 15 -38.94 56.44 -11.13
N ARG A 16 -39.91 55.53 -11.02
CA ARG A 16 -40.07 54.28 -11.82
C ARG A 16 -38.84 53.34 -11.84
N GLY A 17 -38.95 52.12 -11.32
CA GLY A 17 -38.00 51.06 -11.71
C GLY A 17 -37.94 49.80 -10.85
N PHE A 18 -38.55 48.74 -11.38
CA PHE A 18 -38.12 47.33 -11.30
C PHE A 18 -38.23 46.53 -9.98
N ILE A 19 -39.24 45.66 -10.02
CA ILE A 19 -39.35 44.33 -9.41
C ILE A 19 -38.03 43.56 -9.53
N VAL A 20 -37.52 43.03 -8.40
CA VAL A 20 -36.83 41.73 -8.39
C VAL A 20 -37.19 40.99 -7.09
N LEU A 21 -37.98 39.93 -7.27
CA LEU A 21 -38.34 38.90 -6.31
C LEU A 21 -37.10 38.00 -6.10
N TRP A 22 -36.48 38.00 -4.92
CA TRP A 22 -35.40 37.05 -4.62
C TRP A 22 -35.98 35.74 -4.07
N ILE A 23 -36.03 34.72 -4.92
CA ILE A 23 -36.24 33.33 -4.51
C ILE A 23 -34.89 32.82 -3.99
N ALA A 24 -34.77 32.64 -2.68
CA ALA A 24 -33.63 31.95 -2.09
C ALA A 24 -33.78 30.45 -2.37
N ALA A 25 -33.05 29.96 -3.38
CA ALA A 25 -32.83 28.53 -3.56
C ALA A 25 -31.91 28.05 -2.43
N VAL A 26 -32.49 27.36 -1.45
CA VAL A 26 -31.73 26.59 -0.46
C VAL A 26 -31.14 25.39 -1.17
N SER A 27 -29.93 25.56 -1.68
CA SER A 27 -29.09 24.48 -2.20
C SER A 27 -28.80 23.51 -1.06
N CYS A 28 -29.53 22.41 -1.02
CA CYS A 28 -29.20 21.27 -0.18
C CYS A 28 -27.94 20.64 -0.79
N SER A 29 -26.76 21.09 -0.34
CA SER A 29 -25.51 20.41 -0.63
C SER A 29 -25.56 19.07 0.12
N ALA A 30 -26.01 18.03 -0.58
CA ALA A 30 -25.64 16.68 -0.22
C ALA A 30 -24.12 16.62 -0.33
N ALA A 31 -23.44 16.78 0.81
CA ALA A 31 -22.07 16.39 0.94
C ALA A 31 -22.04 14.89 0.63
N SER A 32 -21.60 14.54 -0.57
CA SER A 32 -21.15 13.20 -0.84
C SER A 32 -20.09 12.91 0.20
N GLN A 33 -20.39 11.98 1.11
CA GLN A 33 -19.36 11.36 1.93
C GLN A 33 -18.45 10.65 0.93
N GLY A 34 -17.40 11.35 0.51
CA GLY A 34 -16.26 10.74 -0.15
C GLY A 34 -15.83 9.59 0.74
N TRP A 35 -15.72 8.42 0.13
CA TRP A 35 -15.35 7.16 0.75
C TRP A 35 -13.93 7.30 1.33
N THR A 36 -13.79 7.93 2.49
CA THR A 36 -12.59 7.84 3.30
C THR A 36 -12.62 6.45 3.91
N GLY A 37 -12.14 5.46 3.14
CA GLY A 37 -11.83 4.15 3.67
C GLY A 37 -10.99 4.33 4.94
N SER A 38 -11.33 3.57 5.99
CA SER A 38 -10.63 3.60 7.28
C SER A 38 -9.11 3.71 7.09
N PRO A 39 -8.39 4.50 7.91
CA PRO A 39 -6.92 4.56 7.90
C PRO A 39 -6.23 3.18 7.96
N GLU A 40 -6.89 2.17 8.51
CA GLU A 40 -6.41 0.78 8.56
C GLU A 40 -6.45 0.07 7.19
N LYS A 41 -7.29 0.49 6.24
CA LYS A 41 -7.59 -0.27 5.01
C LYS A 41 -6.60 -0.06 3.85
N ARG A 42 -5.52 0.71 4.05
CA ARG A 42 -4.52 0.96 2.98
C ARG A 42 -3.07 0.82 3.43
N VAL A 43 -2.82 0.19 4.58
CA VAL A 43 -1.46 0.02 5.11
C VAL A 43 -0.57 -0.80 4.16
N LEU A 44 -1.14 -1.74 3.42
CA LEU A 44 -0.39 -2.56 2.46
C LEU A 44 -0.01 -1.82 1.17
N GLU A 45 -0.61 -0.66 0.88
CA GLU A 45 -0.22 0.19 -0.24
C GLU A 45 1.17 0.82 -0.04
N THR A 46 1.59 1.00 1.22
CA THR A 46 2.85 1.65 1.58
C THR A 46 3.99 0.68 1.84
N ILE A 47 3.74 -0.64 1.79
CA ILE A 47 4.81 -1.61 1.98
C ILE A 47 5.71 -1.62 0.74
N GLU A 48 6.99 -1.46 1.00
CA GLU A 48 8.03 -1.57 -0.02
C GLU A 48 8.72 -2.93 0.05
N ILE A 49 8.83 -3.58 -1.10
CA ILE A 49 9.63 -4.77 -1.34
C ILE A 49 10.79 -4.32 -2.21
N GLU A 50 12.01 -4.34 -1.69
CA GLU A 50 13.20 -3.84 -2.40
C GLU A 50 13.03 -2.40 -2.96
N GLY A 51 12.31 -1.55 -2.23
CA GLY A 51 12.08 -0.15 -2.59
C GLY A 51 10.95 0.09 -3.60
N ILE A 52 10.20 -0.95 -3.99
CA ILE A 52 9.01 -0.82 -4.84
C ILE A 52 7.75 -1.22 -4.06
N SER A 53 6.64 -0.55 -4.31
CA SER A 53 5.32 -0.82 -3.73
C SER A 53 4.30 -1.07 -4.83
N ILE A 54 3.08 -1.49 -4.45
CA ILE A 54 1.96 -1.65 -5.39
C ILE A 54 1.69 -0.34 -6.17
N ASN A 55 1.98 0.82 -5.57
CA ASN A 55 1.76 2.13 -6.20
C ASN A 55 2.93 2.62 -7.04
N THR A 56 4.07 1.92 -7.06
CA THR A 56 5.21 2.32 -7.89
C THR A 56 4.82 2.29 -9.38
N PRO A 57 5.04 3.38 -10.14
CA PRO A 57 4.81 3.38 -11.59
C PRO A 57 5.68 2.33 -12.28
N LEU A 58 5.13 1.59 -13.26
CA LEU A 58 5.83 0.47 -13.91
C LEU A 58 7.15 0.91 -14.55
N GLU A 59 7.14 2.09 -15.16
CA GLU A 59 8.28 2.71 -15.82
C GLU A 59 9.44 2.99 -14.87
N MET A 60 9.18 3.15 -13.55
CA MET A 60 10.20 3.42 -12.53
C MET A 60 10.77 2.15 -11.91
N ILE A 61 10.06 1.01 -11.98
CA ILE A 61 10.45 -0.23 -11.29
C ILE A 61 11.85 -0.70 -11.72
N ALA A 62 12.13 -0.67 -13.02
CA ALA A 62 13.41 -1.12 -13.56
C ALA A 62 14.57 -0.27 -13.02
N GLU A 63 14.42 1.05 -12.96
CA GLU A 63 15.42 1.98 -12.44
C GLU A 63 15.69 1.72 -10.95
N ILE A 64 14.64 1.60 -10.14
CA ILE A 64 14.75 1.37 -8.69
C ILE A 64 15.48 0.06 -8.40
N LEU A 65 15.11 -1.02 -9.09
CA LEU A 65 15.71 -2.33 -8.87
C LEU A 65 17.16 -2.38 -9.39
N GLN A 66 17.47 -1.75 -10.53
CA GLN A 66 18.83 -1.66 -11.06
C GLN A 66 19.76 -0.85 -10.14
N ALA A 67 19.28 0.22 -9.52
CA ALA A 67 20.02 0.98 -8.50
C ALA A 67 20.36 0.14 -7.25
N ARG A 68 19.72 -1.02 -7.09
CA ARG A 68 19.95 -2.02 -6.02
C ARG A 68 20.64 -3.29 -6.52
N ASP A 69 21.36 -3.19 -7.65
CA ASP A 69 22.13 -4.26 -8.29
C ASP A 69 21.29 -5.43 -8.84
N TYR A 70 20.00 -5.24 -9.09
CA TYR A 70 19.21 -6.25 -9.80
C TYR A 70 19.39 -6.14 -11.31
N THR A 71 19.56 -7.29 -11.95
CA THR A 71 19.53 -7.43 -13.40
C THR A 71 18.13 -7.86 -13.86
N LYS A 72 17.55 -7.15 -14.83
CA LYS A 72 16.30 -7.54 -15.49
C LYS A 72 16.54 -8.79 -16.34
N VAL A 73 15.81 -9.87 -16.06
CA VAL A 73 15.87 -11.13 -16.83
C VAL A 73 14.80 -11.14 -17.92
N ASN A 74 13.60 -10.66 -17.59
CA ASN A 74 12.49 -10.44 -18.52
C ASN A 74 11.59 -9.31 -17.98
N GLU A 75 10.44 -9.06 -18.61
CA GLU A 75 9.53 -7.97 -18.23
C GLU A 75 9.04 -8.03 -16.77
N SER A 76 8.89 -9.22 -16.20
CA SER A 76 8.35 -9.43 -14.85
C SER A 76 9.37 -9.94 -13.83
N LEU A 77 10.62 -10.22 -14.21
CA LEU A 77 11.60 -10.87 -13.34
C LEU A 77 12.93 -10.13 -13.30
N TYR A 78 13.39 -9.86 -12.08
CA TYR A 78 14.67 -9.25 -11.76
C TYR A 78 15.45 -10.15 -10.81
N THR A 79 16.77 -10.26 -11.01
CA THR A 79 17.62 -11.13 -10.18
C THR A 79 18.89 -10.44 -9.72
N LYS A 80 19.31 -10.74 -8.50
CA LYS A 80 20.54 -10.27 -7.88
C LYS A 80 21.25 -11.46 -7.25
N GLN A 81 22.53 -11.65 -7.54
CA GLN A 81 23.34 -12.72 -6.97
C GLN A 81 24.52 -12.14 -6.21
N LYS A 82 24.69 -12.58 -4.96
CA LYS A 82 25.84 -12.22 -4.13
C LYS A 82 26.58 -13.49 -3.71
N TYR A 83 27.87 -13.56 -4.01
CA TYR A 83 28.71 -14.65 -3.54
C TYR A 83 28.88 -14.54 -2.03
N ALA A 84 28.68 -15.67 -1.35
CA ALA A 84 28.98 -15.85 0.06
C ALA A 84 30.25 -16.70 0.21
N ASP A 85 30.81 -16.70 1.41
CA ASP A 85 32.00 -17.50 1.71
C ASP A 85 31.78 -18.99 1.41
N LYS A 86 32.87 -19.68 1.06
CA LYS A 86 32.92 -21.14 0.84
C LYS A 86 32.09 -21.64 -0.36
N GLY A 87 31.95 -20.81 -1.39
CA GLY A 87 31.30 -21.20 -2.65
C GLY A 87 29.78 -21.31 -2.58
N ARG A 88 29.17 -20.69 -1.57
CA ARG A 88 27.72 -20.47 -1.53
C ARG A 88 27.41 -19.16 -2.25
N SER A 89 26.22 -19.03 -2.81
CA SER A 89 25.68 -17.80 -3.37
C SER A 89 24.31 -17.55 -2.78
N THR A 90 24.01 -16.30 -2.52
CA THR A 90 22.65 -15.85 -2.25
C THR A 90 22.06 -15.38 -3.57
N ILE A 91 20.92 -15.97 -3.94
CA ILE A 91 20.15 -15.55 -5.11
C ILE A 91 18.91 -14.85 -4.58
N SER A 92 18.73 -13.60 -4.97
CA SER A 92 17.53 -12.81 -4.73
C SER A 92 16.78 -12.63 -6.05
N ARG A 93 15.46 -12.69 -6.01
CA ARG A 93 14.58 -12.51 -7.15
C ARG A 93 13.45 -11.57 -6.76
N VAL A 94 13.12 -10.64 -7.64
CA VAL A 94 11.91 -9.82 -7.53
C VAL A 94 11.06 -10.09 -8.77
N GLU A 95 9.84 -10.53 -8.53
CA GLU A 95 8.82 -10.78 -9.54
C GLU A 95 7.74 -9.69 -9.45
N VAL A 96 7.42 -9.08 -10.58
CA VAL A 96 6.38 -8.06 -10.72
C VAL A 96 5.40 -8.51 -11.79
N ASP A 97 4.19 -8.88 -11.38
CA ASP A 97 3.09 -9.17 -12.29
C ASP A 97 2.11 -8.00 -12.25
N ASP A 98 1.90 -7.38 -13.41
CA ASP A 98 0.93 -6.30 -13.56
C ASP A 98 0.01 -6.56 -14.74
N ASN A 99 -1.27 -6.71 -14.44
CA ASN A 99 -2.31 -6.96 -15.42
C ASN A 99 -3.61 -6.26 -15.03
N PRO A 100 -4.64 -6.23 -15.90
CA PRO A 100 -5.89 -5.54 -15.60
C PRO A 100 -6.64 -6.02 -14.35
N VAL A 101 -6.39 -7.26 -13.89
CA VAL A 101 -7.09 -7.87 -12.75
C VAL A 101 -6.35 -7.61 -11.44
N PHE A 102 -5.02 -7.60 -11.45
CA PHE A 102 -4.23 -7.40 -10.23
C PHE A 102 -2.84 -6.85 -10.51
N ARG A 103 -2.23 -6.34 -9.44
CA ARG A 103 -0.79 -6.09 -9.35
C ARG A 103 -0.19 -6.93 -8.24
N GLN A 104 0.96 -7.53 -8.47
CA GLN A 104 1.68 -8.33 -7.49
C GLN A 104 3.16 -8.02 -7.52
N ILE A 105 3.76 -7.92 -6.34
CA ILE A 105 5.21 -7.83 -6.15
C ILE A 105 5.61 -8.96 -5.20
N ALA A 106 6.55 -9.80 -5.61
CA ALA A 106 7.06 -10.90 -4.82
C ALA A 106 8.59 -10.89 -4.81
N TYR A 107 9.17 -10.95 -3.62
CA TYR A 107 10.59 -11.14 -3.38
C TYR A 107 10.84 -12.56 -2.90
N TYR A 108 11.90 -13.15 -3.44
CA TYR A 108 12.45 -14.42 -3.00
C TYR A 108 13.94 -14.29 -2.74
N ARG A 109 14.42 -14.86 -1.64
CA ARG A 109 15.83 -15.15 -1.41
C ARG A 109 16.04 -16.62 -1.11
N GLY A 110 17.09 -17.18 -1.68
CA GLY A 110 17.55 -18.53 -1.38
C GLY A 110 19.05 -18.64 -1.48
N MET A 111 19.61 -19.63 -0.79
CA MET A 111 21.03 -19.98 -0.92
C MET A 111 21.22 -21.08 -1.96
N SER A 112 22.18 -20.90 -2.87
CA SER A 112 22.62 -21.89 -3.86
C SER A 112 24.11 -22.21 -3.69
N GLY A 113 24.55 -23.38 -4.17
CA GLY A 113 25.96 -23.79 -4.13
C GLY A 113 26.47 -24.28 -2.78
N GLY A 114 27.55 -25.08 -2.82
CA GLY A 114 28.20 -25.69 -1.66
C GLY A 114 27.58 -27.00 -1.18
N ARG A 115 28.41 -27.92 -0.66
CA ARG A 115 27.94 -29.11 0.08
C ARG A 115 27.46 -28.60 1.45
N ASN A 116 26.19 -28.82 1.82
CA ASN A 116 25.69 -28.54 3.17
C ASN A 116 26.52 -29.36 4.17
N LYS A 117 27.57 -28.76 4.73
CA LYS A 117 28.33 -29.33 5.83
C LYS A 117 27.85 -28.65 7.09
N SER A 118 27.08 -29.40 7.87
CA SER A 118 26.55 -29.08 9.19
C SER A 118 25.31 -28.18 9.20
N PRO A 119 24.40 -28.37 10.17
CA PRO A 119 23.17 -27.60 10.24
C PRO A 119 23.52 -26.12 10.37
N THR A 120 22.74 -25.25 9.71
CA THR A 120 22.75 -23.84 10.05
C THR A 120 22.56 -23.70 11.55
N VAL A 121 23.28 -22.76 12.17
CA VAL A 121 23.14 -22.48 13.61
C VAL A 121 21.65 -22.37 13.90
N ARG A 122 21.15 -23.24 14.80
CA ARG A 122 19.75 -23.20 15.20
C ARG A 122 19.48 -21.78 15.69
N ASP A 123 18.52 -21.11 15.07
CA ASP A 123 18.13 -19.73 15.38
C ASP A 123 19.10 -18.63 14.91
N ALA A 124 19.84 -18.86 13.82
CA ALA A 124 20.56 -17.78 13.14
C ALA A 124 19.60 -16.64 12.75
N PRO A 125 20.05 -15.37 12.87
CA PRO A 125 19.19 -14.23 12.57
C PRO A 125 18.87 -14.13 11.08
N ILE A 126 17.70 -13.56 10.77
CA ILE A 126 17.33 -13.13 9.42
C ILE A 126 18.34 -12.07 8.95
N PRO A 127 18.84 -12.12 7.70
CA PRO A 127 19.77 -11.11 7.20
C PRO A 127 19.17 -9.70 7.18
N ASP A 128 20.01 -8.70 7.41
CA ASP A 128 19.61 -7.28 7.42
C ASP A 128 18.93 -6.84 6.11
N SER A 129 19.25 -7.49 4.98
CA SER A 129 18.60 -7.22 3.69
C SER A 129 17.10 -7.51 3.66
N ASP A 130 16.61 -8.31 4.60
CA ASP A 130 15.25 -8.84 4.60
C ASP A 130 14.47 -8.42 5.84
N VAL A 131 15.15 -8.23 6.97
CA VAL A 131 14.50 -8.10 8.28
C VAL A 131 13.54 -6.91 8.33
N ASP A 132 13.93 -5.75 7.81
CA ASP A 132 13.10 -4.55 7.85
C ASP A 132 11.83 -4.73 7.02
N MET A 133 11.98 -5.27 5.81
CA MET A 133 10.87 -5.57 4.91
C MET A 133 9.92 -6.62 5.52
N ALA A 134 10.48 -7.70 6.08
CA ALA A 134 9.71 -8.77 6.72
C ALA A 134 8.95 -8.27 7.96
N GLN A 135 9.60 -7.48 8.83
CA GLN A 135 8.97 -6.89 10.00
C GLN A 135 7.87 -5.91 9.61
N HIS A 136 8.11 -5.05 8.62
CA HIS A 136 7.12 -4.07 8.19
C HIS A 136 5.83 -4.74 7.67
N LEU A 137 5.97 -5.80 6.84
CA LEU A 137 4.82 -6.57 6.38
C LEU A 137 4.15 -7.33 7.54
N TYR A 138 4.92 -7.98 8.40
CA TYR A 138 4.38 -8.70 9.55
C TYR A 138 3.59 -7.78 10.48
N HIS A 139 4.13 -6.60 10.82
CA HIS A 139 3.45 -5.63 11.67
C HIS A 139 2.13 -5.17 11.06
N SER A 140 2.09 -4.98 9.75
CA SER A 140 0.88 -4.56 9.03
C SER A 140 -0.20 -5.64 8.98
N VAL A 141 0.19 -6.91 9.01
CA VAL A 141 -0.72 -8.06 8.85
C VAL A 141 -1.11 -8.69 10.19
N CYS A 142 -0.22 -8.71 11.17
CA CYS A 142 -0.37 -9.52 12.39
C CYS A 142 -0.41 -8.70 13.68
N MET A 143 0.01 -7.44 13.69
CA MET A 143 0.00 -6.63 14.92
C MET A 143 -1.30 -5.81 15.04
N ASN A 144 -1.73 -5.59 16.28
CA ASN A 144 -2.92 -4.79 16.63
C ASN A 144 -4.24 -5.29 16.02
N ILE A 145 -4.32 -6.57 15.65
CA ILE A 145 -5.55 -7.25 15.22
C ILE A 145 -6.07 -8.21 16.30
N SER A 146 -7.34 -8.60 16.21
CA SER A 146 -7.94 -9.56 17.13
C SER A 146 -7.23 -10.92 17.11
N GLU A 147 -7.27 -11.65 18.23
CA GLU A 147 -6.71 -13.00 18.31
C GLU A 147 -7.34 -13.96 17.29
N GLU A 148 -8.63 -13.80 17.00
CA GLU A 148 -9.33 -14.54 15.95
C GLU A 148 -8.66 -14.33 14.58
N LEU A 149 -8.39 -13.07 14.19
CA LEU A 149 -7.70 -12.76 12.94
C LEU A 149 -6.24 -13.22 12.94
N GLN A 150 -5.53 -13.17 14.08
CA GLN A 150 -4.17 -13.70 14.17
C GLN A 150 -4.15 -15.21 13.90
N ASN A 151 -5.12 -15.94 14.45
CA ASN A 151 -5.28 -17.37 14.22
C ASN A 151 -5.67 -17.68 12.77
N GLU A 152 -6.60 -16.94 12.19
CA GLU A 152 -7.02 -17.07 10.78
C GLU A 152 -5.84 -16.84 9.82
N ARG A 153 -5.07 -15.78 10.06
CA ARG A 153 -3.89 -15.42 9.25
C ARG A 153 -2.68 -16.31 9.56
N ALA A 154 -2.79 -17.22 10.54
CA ALA A 154 -1.71 -18.07 11.03
C ALA A 154 -0.44 -17.26 11.33
N CYS A 155 -0.58 -16.19 12.12
CA CYS A 155 0.52 -15.35 12.58
C CYS A 155 1.37 -16.11 13.60
N ASP A 156 2.62 -16.41 13.23
CA ASP A 156 3.56 -17.02 14.16
C ASP A 156 4.19 -15.96 15.07
N PRO A 157 4.65 -16.30 16.29
CA PRO A 157 5.35 -15.35 17.15
C PRO A 157 6.55 -14.71 16.44
N LEU A 158 6.67 -13.39 16.52
CA LEU A 158 7.77 -12.65 15.94
C LEU A 158 9.09 -12.98 16.67
N THR A 159 10.10 -13.45 15.93
CA THR A 159 11.44 -13.73 16.48
C THR A 159 12.54 -13.20 15.56
N SER A 160 13.77 -13.09 16.06
CA SER A 160 14.93 -12.68 15.25
C SER A 160 15.32 -13.72 14.19
N ALA A 161 14.97 -14.99 14.41
CA ALA A 161 15.32 -16.10 13.52
C ALA A 161 14.22 -16.45 12.51
N ASN A 162 12.97 -16.08 12.81
CA ASN A 162 11.83 -16.39 11.98
C ASN A 162 10.75 -15.32 12.05
N ILE A 163 10.29 -14.89 10.89
CA ILE A 163 9.11 -14.03 10.72
C ILE A 163 8.25 -14.68 9.64
N ARG A 164 7.01 -15.05 9.99
CA ARG A 164 6.09 -15.69 9.04
C ARG A 164 4.64 -15.51 9.43
N PHE A 165 3.78 -15.56 8.42
CA PHE A 165 2.34 -15.79 8.56
C PHE A 165 1.86 -16.63 7.37
N GLY A 166 0.60 -17.08 7.39
CA GLY A 166 -0.01 -17.77 6.25
C GLY A 166 0.63 -19.10 5.88
N ARG A 167 1.52 -19.63 6.73
CA ARG A 167 2.23 -20.93 6.54
C ARG A 167 2.90 -21.07 5.18
N GLY A 168 3.46 -19.99 4.64
CA GLY A 168 4.11 -19.98 3.33
C GLY A 168 3.14 -19.98 2.14
N GLN A 169 1.89 -19.57 2.37
CA GLN A 169 0.88 -19.38 1.35
C GLN A 169 0.42 -17.92 1.30
N TRP A 170 -0.11 -17.52 0.15
CA TRP A 170 -0.84 -16.26 0.03
C TRP A 170 -2.12 -16.33 0.86
N ILE A 171 -2.29 -15.37 1.76
CA ILE A 171 -3.51 -15.21 2.55
C ILE A 171 -4.22 -13.93 2.16
N GLN A 172 -5.54 -13.96 2.20
CA GLN A 172 -6.36 -12.76 2.01
C GLN A 172 -6.29 -11.89 3.27
N ILE A 173 -6.05 -10.60 3.11
CA ILE A 173 -5.97 -9.63 4.20
C ILE A 173 -7.27 -8.83 4.31
N ASP A 174 -7.78 -8.37 3.17
CA ASP A 174 -9.06 -7.69 3.00
C ASP A 174 -9.60 -7.95 1.59
N ASP A 175 -10.63 -7.24 1.12
CA ASP A 175 -11.26 -7.48 -0.19
C ASP A 175 -10.30 -7.32 -1.39
N HIS A 176 -9.22 -6.55 -1.25
CA HIS A 176 -8.30 -6.23 -2.35
C HIS A 176 -6.91 -6.80 -2.13
N PHE A 177 -6.45 -6.92 -0.89
CA PHE A 177 -5.09 -7.31 -0.59
C PHE A 177 -4.94 -8.77 -0.20
N SER A 178 -3.90 -9.39 -0.75
CA SER A 178 -3.35 -10.65 -0.27
C SER A 178 -1.86 -10.48 0.01
N ALA A 179 -1.32 -11.25 0.95
CA ALA A 179 0.10 -11.20 1.30
C ALA A 179 0.67 -12.59 1.58
N ILE A 180 1.98 -12.73 1.45
CA ILE A 180 2.76 -13.91 1.82
C ILE A 180 4.02 -13.48 2.56
N LEU A 181 4.36 -14.19 3.63
CA LEU A 181 5.58 -13.93 4.40
C LEU A 181 6.17 -15.20 4.99
N THR A 182 7.42 -15.45 4.68
CA THR A 182 8.29 -16.39 5.40
C THR A 182 9.71 -15.85 5.30
N ALA A 183 10.37 -15.61 6.41
CA ALA A 183 11.75 -15.16 6.44
C ALA A 183 12.54 -15.94 7.50
N SER A 184 13.71 -16.41 7.12
CA SER A 184 14.72 -17.04 7.96
C SER A 184 16.13 -16.64 7.49
N ASP A 185 17.14 -17.12 8.19
CA ASP A 185 18.56 -16.97 7.84
C ASP A 185 18.89 -17.35 6.37
N THR A 186 18.32 -18.44 5.88
CA THR A 186 18.68 -19.09 4.60
C THR A 186 17.68 -18.86 3.48
N HIS A 187 16.47 -18.40 3.82
CA HIS A 187 15.40 -18.25 2.86
C HIS A 187 14.49 -17.09 3.24
N ALA A 188 13.99 -16.38 2.24
CA ALA A 188 12.86 -15.49 2.43
C ALA A 188 11.92 -15.51 1.23
N THR A 189 10.63 -15.36 1.50
CA THR A 189 9.56 -15.08 0.56
C THR A 189 8.73 -13.95 1.18
N VAL A 190 8.65 -12.82 0.49
CA VAL A 190 7.84 -11.67 0.90
C VAL A 190 7.04 -11.22 -0.30
N GLY A 191 5.73 -11.07 -0.16
CA GLY A 191 4.92 -10.68 -1.30
C GLY A 191 3.62 -9.98 -0.92
N ILE A 192 3.20 -9.10 -1.81
CA ILE A 192 1.92 -8.38 -1.73
C ILE A 192 1.24 -8.45 -3.09
N ARG A 193 -0.06 -8.66 -3.06
CA ARG A 193 -0.94 -8.65 -4.21
C ARG A 193 -2.11 -7.72 -3.94
N PHE A 194 -2.44 -6.89 -4.92
CA PHE A 194 -3.60 -6.01 -4.93
C PHE A 194 -4.51 -6.39 -6.10
N SER A 195 -5.76 -6.74 -5.78
CA SER A 195 -6.84 -6.98 -6.73
C SER A 195 -7.49 -5.65 -7.12
N ARG A 196 -7.72 -5.45 -8.41
CA ARG A 196 -8.33 -4.22 -8.97
C ARG A 196 -9.85 -4.30 -9.08
N ASN A 197 -10.44 -5.44 -8.68
CA ASN A 197 -11.87 -5.73 -8.75
C ASN A 197 -12.67 -5.00 -7.66
#